data_AF-A0AAP0S6A0-F1
#
_entry.id   AF-A0AAP0S6A0-F1
#
_cell.length_a   1.000
_cell.length_b   1.000
_cell.length_c   1.000
_cell.angle_alpha   90.00
_cell.angle_beta   90.00
_cell.angle_gamma   90.00
#
_symmetry.space_group_name_H-M   'P 1'
#
loop_
_entity.id
_entity.type
_entity.pdbx_description
1 polymer ?
#
loop_
_entity_poly.entity_id
_entity_poly.type
_entity_poly.pdbx_seq_one_letter_code
_entity_poly.pdbx_strand_id
1 'polypeptide(L)'
;MGGEVKAPKIGERAAYSRFTQQELPACKPILTPGWVITTFIFVGIIFIPIGLASLFASERVVEIVYRYDEGCIPTNYSDQKLAYIQNSTTNKTCTRSLIVPKQMKRPVYVYYQLDNFYQNHRRYVKSRSDKQLRSNASEGDTSSCDPEGVAPDKHPIVPCGLIAWSLFNDTYGFLVNNEALEVSKRNIAWKSDQEHKFGSDVYPKNFQSGGLIGGAKLNDTIPLSEQADLIVWMRTAAFPTFRKLYGKIEMDLEANENVTVVIQNNYNTYSFGGKKKLVLSTTSWIGGKNDFLGVAYLTVGGLCLFLAISFILVYVVKPRQSRKKFGLLEKHKDYVVRAQAFHKKEEAYGEKAAFRNPDEFYFKMIKTRTIDGVHKLESQANKYTPEELMLIKTQDIGYVLQKVQVKKRLSGWIDGYGGVWVIYGREMALGFTREEEDGER
;
A
#
# COMPACT_ATOMS: atom_id res chain seq x y z
N MET A 1 -28.10 70.72 34.98
CA MET A 1 -28.14 69.70 33.91
C MET A 1 -27.71 68.37 34.50
N GLY A 2 -28.66 67.61 35.06
CA GLY A 2 -28.42 66.24 35.49
C GLY A 2 -28.67 65.31 34.30
N GLY A 3 -27.61 64.86 33.64
CA GLY A 3 -27.71 63.86 32.60
C GLY A 3 -27.86 62.47 33.23
N GLU A 4 -28.99 61.80 33.00
CA GLU A 4 -29.14 60.37 33.27
C GLU A 4 -28.09 59.58 32.49
N VAL A 5 -27.15 58.97 33.21
CA VAL A 5 -26.27 57.94 32.65
C VAL A 5 -27.09 56.65 32.55
N LYS A 6 -27.62 56.35 31.36
CA LYS A 6 -28.21 55.05 31.05
C LYS A 6 -27.15 53.96 31.22
N ALA A 7 -27.46 52.96 32.05
CA ALA A 7 -26.62 51.78 32.23
C ALA A 7 -26.35 51.06 30.89
N PRO A 8 -25.13 50.54 30.66
CA PRO A 8 -24.79 49.85 29.42
C PRO A 8 -25.59 48.55 29.30
N LYS A 9 -26.20 48.32 28.12
CA LYS A 9 -26.91 47.06 27.81
C LYS A 9 -25.93 45.89 27.92
N ILE A 10 -26.25 44.94 28.79
CA ILE A 10 -25.53 43.66 28.94
C ILE A 10 -25.50 42.93 27.59
N GLY A 11 -24.29 42.62 27.15
CA GLY A 11 -23.95 42.19 25.79
C GLY A 11 -24.51 40.84 25.34
N GLU A 12 -24.52 40.72 24.02
CA GLU A 12 -24.99 39.64 23.15
C GLU A 12 -24.87 38.22 23.71
N ARG A 13 -26.03 37.60 23.99
CA ARG A 13 -26.11 36.14 24.03
C ARG A 13 -25.87 35.59 22.63
N ALA A 14 -25.01 34.59 22.51
CA ALA A 14 -24.80 33.87 21.25
C ALA A 14 -26.15 33.41 20.69
N ALA A 15 -26.35 33.59 19.38
CA ALA A 15 -27.60 33.27 18.71
C ALA A 15 -27.98 31.80 18.98
N TYR A 16 -29.22 31.61 19.44
CA TYR A 16 -29.75 30.29 19.73
C TYR A 16 -29.89 29.48 18.43
N SER A 17 -29.21 28.35 18.36
CA SER A 17 -29.32 27.35 17.30
C SER A 17 -29.13 25.97 17.92
N ARG A 18 -29.80 24.95 17.39
CA ARG A 18 -29.59 23.55 17.82
C ARG A 18 -28.13 23.13 17.71
N PHE A 19 -27.37 23.74 16.79
CA PHE A 19 -25.93 23.54 16.68
C PHE A 19 -25.16 24.23 17.81
N THR A 20 -25.46 25.50 18.12
CA THR A 20 -24.77 26.26 19.18
C THR A 20 -25.09 25.73 20.58
N GLN A 21 -26.26 25.11 20.75
CA GLN A 21 -26.70 24.46 22.00
C GLN A 21 -26.38 22.95 22.06
N GLN A 22 -25.78 22.38 21.01
CA GLN A 22 -25.46 20.94 20.93
C GLN A 22 -26.68 20.00 21.05
N GLU A 23 -27.84 20.45 20.57
CA GLU A 23 -29.13 19.73 20.55
C GLU A 23 -29.46 19.13 19.17
N LEU A 24 -28.44 18.86 18.36
CA LEU A 24 -28.63 18.17 17.09
C LEU A 24 -29.16 16.75 17.33
N PRO A 25 -30.05 16.24 16.45
CA PRO A 25 -30.48 14.85 16.51
C PRO A 25 -29.24 13.95 16.37
N ALA A 26 -29.02 13.11 17.38
CA ALA A 26 -27.89 12.19 17.42
C ALA A 26 -28.37 10.79 17.84
N CYS A 27 -27.89 9.77 17.14
CA CYS A 27 -28.04 8.38 17.57
C CYS A 27 -26.88 8.03 18.50
N LYS A 28 -27.19 7.53 19.70
CA LYS A 28 -26.21 7.06 20.69
C LYS A 28 -26.36 5.54 20.84
N PRO A 29 -25.71 4.72 20.00
CA PRO A 29 -25.85 3.27 20.08
C PRO A 29 -25.28 2.77 21.41
N ILE A 30 -26.14 2.22 22.25
CA ILE A 30 -25.72 1.59 23.51
C ILE A 30 -25.45 0.11 23.18
N LEU A 31 -24.19 -0.29 23.24
CA LEU A 31 -23.76 -1.67 23.03
C LEU A 31 -24.23 -2.55 24.20
N THR A 32 -25.39 -3.19 24.05
CA THR A 32 -25.85 -4.20 25.00
C THR A 32 -25.20 -5.56 24.68
N PRO A 33 -25.02 -6.46 25.67
CA PRO A 33 -24.43 -7.78 25.42
C PRO A 33 -25.16 -8.56 24.32
N GLY A 34 -26.49 -8.49 24.25
CA GLY A 34 -27.27 -9.13 23.20
C GLY A 34 -26.92 -8.62 21.80
N TRP A 35 -26.83 -7.30 21.61
CA TRP A 35 -26.42 -6.71 20.34
C TRP A 35 -25.00 -7.15 19.94
N VAL A 36 -24.06 -7.09 20.88
CA VAL A 36 -22.65 -7.46 20.63
C VAL A 36 -22.51 -8.94 20.27
N ILE A 37 -23.16 -9.84 21.01
CA ILE A 37 -23.14 -11.29 20.74
C ILE A 37 -23.73 -11.58 19.36
N THR A 38 -24.90 -11.01 19.03
CA THR A 38 -25.55 -11.21 17.73
C THR A 38 -24.65 -10.72 16.59
N THR A 39 -24.00 -9.56 16.74
CA THR A 39 -23.07 -9.04 15.73
C THR A 39 -21.87 -9.98 15.53
N PHE A 40 -21.25 -10.48 16.61
CA PHE A 40 -20.12 -11.40 16.48
C PHE A 40 -20.52 -12.74 15.85
N ILE A 41 -21.67 -13.31 16.22
CA ILE A 41 -22.20 -14.53 15.60
C ILE A 41 -22.45 -14.30 14.11
N PHE A 42 -23.10 -13.19 13.75
CA PHE A 42 -23.41 -12.86 12.36
C PHE A 42 -22.13 -12.71 11.51
N VAL A 43 -21.13 -11.98 12.01
CA VAL A 43 -19.84 -11.84 11.32
C VAL A 43 -19.17 -13.19 11.16
N GLY A 44 -19.13 -14.03 12.21
CA GLY A 44 -18.54 -15.37 12.15
C GLY A 44 -19.22 -16.29 11.12
N ILE A 45 -20.56 -16.34 11.12
CA ILE A 45 -21.35 -17.14 10.19
C ILE A 45 -21.15 -16.72 8.73
N ILE A 46 -20.88 -15.44 8.46
CA ILE A 46 -20.60 -14.96 7.09
C ILE A 46 -19.14 -15.18 6.71
N PHE A 47 -18.22 -14.87 7.61
CA PHE A 47 -16.78 -14.87 7.29
C PHE A 47 -16.24 -16.29 7.11
N ILE A 48 -16.72 -17.27 7.88
CA ILE A 48 -16.22 -18.65 7.77
C ILE A 48 -16.52 -19.26 6.40
N PRO A 49 -17.77 -19.26 5.87
CA PRO A 49 -18.06 -19.76 4.52
C PRO A 49 -17.27 -19.03 3.44
N ILE A 50 -17.12 -17.71 3.53
CA ILE A 50 -16.30 -16.92 2.58
C ILE A 50 -14.84 -17.36 2.66
N GLY A 51 -14.31 -17.55 3.87
CA GLY A 51 -12.95 -18.02 4.10
C GLY A 51 -12.70 -19.41 3.52
N LEU A 52 -13.60 -20.37 3.79
CA LEU A 52 -13.55 -21.73 3.24
C LEU A 52 -13.63 -21.72 1.70
N ALA A 53 -14.57 -20.97 1.13
CA ALA A 53 -14.72 -20.87 -0.32
C ALA A 53 -13.49 -20.24 -1.00
N SER A 54 -12.91 -19.21 -0.38
CA SER A 54 -11.70 -18.54 -0.88
C SER A 54 -10.47 -19.46 -0.80
N LEU A 55 -10.30 -20.16 0.32
CA LEU A 55 -9.19 -21.11 0.49
C LEU A 55 -9.29 -22.26 -0.50
N PHE A 56 -10.49 -22.84 -0.65
CA PHE A 56 -10.74 -23.88 -1.64
C PHE A 56 -10.48 -23.44 -3.08
N ALA A 57 -10.83 -22.19 -3.41
CA ALA A 57 -10.53 -21.62 -4.72
C ALA A 57 -9.01 -21.46 -4.94
N SER A 58 -8.27 -21.05 -3.91
CA SER A 58 -6.81 -20.91 -3.94
C SER A 58 -6.09 -22.27 -4.07
N GLU A 59 -6.52 -23.29 -3.33
CA GLU A 59 -5.91 -24.63 -3.36
C GLU A 59 -6.08 -25.36 -4.69
N ARG A 60 -7.13 -25.00 -5.46
CA ARG A 60 -7.34 -25.51 -6.82
C ARG A 60 -6.36 -24.91 -7.85
N VAL A 61 -5.70 -23.81 -7.52
CA VAL A 61 -4.69 -23.21 -8.40
C VAL A 61 -3.43 -24.06 -8.38
N VAL A 62 -3.00 -24.48 -9.56
CA VAL A 62 -1.76 -25.24 -9.76
C VAL A 62 -0.69 -24.26 -10.20
N GLU A 63 0.44 -24.23 -9.48
CA GLU A 63 1.60 -23.41 -9.85
C GLU A 63 2.85 -24.28 -9.97
N ILE A 64 3.62 -24.06 -11.04
CA ILE A 64 4.97 -24.59 -11.22
C ILE A 64 5.91 -23.40 -11.16
N VAL A 65 6.79 -23.36 -10.15
CA VAL A 65 7.76 -22.27 -9.96
C VAL A 65 9.17 -22.84 -10.12
N TYR A 66 9.86 -22.43 -11.17
CA TYR A 66 11.22 -22.87 -11.47
C TYR A 66 12.21 -21.71 -11.40
N ARG A 67 13.18 -21.80 -10.48
CA ARG A 67 14.25 -20.79 -10.34
C ARG A 67 15.39 -21.10 -11.32
N TYR A 68 15.54 -20.27 -12.35
CA TYR A 68 16.49 -20.54 -13.44
C TYR A 68 17.73 -19.64 -13.41
N ASP A 69 17.81 -18.62 -12.56
CA ASP A 69 19.02 -17.78 -12.47
C ASP A 69 20.27 -18.60 -12.12
N GLU A 70 20.21 -19.49 -11.14
CA GLU A 70 21.33 -20.41 -10.85
C GLU A 70 21.32 -21.63 -11.77
N GLY A 71 20.13 -22.13 -12.10
CA GLY A 71 19.96 -23.33 -12.91
C GLY A 71 20.44 -23.19 -14.35
N CYS A 72 20.61 -21.99 -14.88
CA CYS A 72 21.01 -21.75 -16.28
C CYS A 72 22.41 -21.17 -16.43
N ILE A 73 23.27 -21.35 -15.43
CA ILE A 73 24.69 -21.02 -15.48
C ILE A 73 25.47 -22.35 -15.64
N PRO A 74 26.35 -22.46 -16.64
CA PRO A 74 27.23 -23.63 -16.76
C PRO A 74 28.12 -23.77 -15.52
N THR A 75 28.45 -25.00 -15.14
CA THR A 75 29.32 -25.30 -13.98
C THR A 75 30.64 -24.55 -14.01
N ASN A 76 31.18 -24.31 -15.21
CA ASN A 76 32.45 -23.62 -15.42
C ASN A 76 32.39 -22.12 -15.08
N TYR A 77 31.19 -21.55 -14.95
CA TYR A 77 30.93 -20.15 -14.63
C TYR A 77 30.24 -19.97 -13.27
N SER A 78 30.24 -20.99 -12.40
CA SER A 78 29.57 -20.96 -11.10
C SER A 78 29.99 -19.74 -10.25
N ASP A 79 31.30 -19.44 -10.25
CA ASP A 79 31.89 -18.33 -9.48
C ASP A 79 31.98 -17.03 -10.29
N GLN A 80 31.70 -17.08 -11.60
CA GLN A 80 31.85 -15.97 -12.55
C GLN A 80 30.53 -15.65 -13.27
N LYS A 81 29.42 -15.68 -12.53
CA LYS A 81 28.06 -15.44 -13.03
C LYS A 81 27.93 -14.11 -13.79
N LEU A 82 28.59 -13.07 -13.30
CA LEU A 82 28.60 -11.72 -13.91
C LEU A 82 29.32 -11.70 -15.27
N ALA A 83 30.47 -12.34 -15.37
CA ALA A 83 31.21 -12.41 -16.64
C ALA A 83 30.42 -13.20 -17.68
N TYR A 84 29.78 -14.29 -17.27
CA TYR A 84 28.95 -15.11 -18.16
C TYR A 84 27.75 -14.33 -18.74
N ILE A 85 27.02 -13.59 -17.90
CA ILE A 85 25.81 -12.87 -18.32
C ILE A 85 26.15 -11.64 -19.18
N GLN A 86 27.28 -10.98 -18.91
CA GLN A 86 27.69 -9.76 -19.61
C GLN A 86 28.37 -10.03 -20.95
N ASN A 87 28.88 -11.25 -21.17
CA ASN A 87 29.54 -11.59 -22.43
C ASN A 87 28.50 -11.66 -23.57
N SER A 88 28.65 -10.81 -24.59
CA SER A 88 27.71 -10.74 -25.73
C SER A 88 27.82 -11.92 -26.69
N THR A 89 28.95 -12.62 -26.70
CA THR A 89 29.23 -13.74 -27.63
C THR A 89 28.77 -15.09 -27.12
N THR A 90 28.59 -15.24 -25.80
CA THR A 90 28.16 -16.51 -25.20
C THR A 90 26.69 -16.77 -25.48
N ASN A 91 26.39 -17.98 -25.96
CA ASN A 91 25.03 -18.47 -26.03
C ASN A 91 24.51 -18.77 -24.62
N LYS A 92 23.40 -18.15 -24.25
CA LYS A 92 22.78 -18.23 -22.91
C LYS A 92 21.49 -19.06 -22.91
N THR A 93 21.30 -19.85 -23.96
CA THR A 93 20.20 -20.80 -24.07
C THR A 93 20.35 -21.88 -23.00
N CYS A 94 19.28 -22.16 -22.29
CA CYS A 94 19.22 -23.16 -21.25
C CYS A 94 17.94 -23.97 -21.37
N THR A 95 18.06 -25.29 -21.43
CA THR A 95 16.92 -26.20 -21.56
C THR A 95 16.67 -26.92 -20.25
N ARG A 96 15.42 -26.89 -19.78
CA ARG A 96 14.99 -27.48 -18.50
C ARG A 96 13.69 -28.24 -18.63
N SER A 97 13.60 -29.37 -17.96
CA SER A 97 12.43 -30.22 -17.93
C SER A 97 11.61 -29.92 -16.68
N LEU A 98 10.32 -29.63 -16.84
CA LEU A 98 9.38 -29.40 -15.75
C LEU A 98 8.29 -30.45 -15.80
N ILE A 99 8.01 -31.09 -14.65
CA ILE A 99 6.93 -32.06 -14.53
C ILE A 99 5.68 -31.34 -14.04
N VAL A 100 4.56 -31.55 -14.73
CA VAL A 100 3.27 -30.97 -14.36
C VAL A 100 2.68 -31.75 -13.19
N PRO A 101 2.53 -31.16 -11.98
CA PRO A 101 2.14 -31.92 -10.79
C PRO A 101 0.67 -32.34 -10.79
N LYS A 102 -0.20 -31.54 -11.41
CA LYS A 102 -1.65 -31.74 -11.53
C LYS A 102 -2.11 -31.12 -12.84
N GLN A 103 -3.19 -31.63 -13.41
CA GLN A 103 -3.76 -31.11 -14.66
C GLN A 103 -3.97 -29.59 -14.57
N MET A 104 -3.43 -28.86 -15.56
CA MET A 104 -3.56 -27.42 -15.69
C MET A 104 -4.48 -27.11 -16.87
N LYS A 105 -5.69 -26.60 -16.58
CA LYS A 105 -6.65 -26.22 -17.63
C LYS A 105 -6.29 -24.88 -18.26
N ARG A 106 -6.51 -24.77 -19.57
CA ARG A 106 -6.32 -23.56 -20.36
C ARG A 106 -7.22 -22.41 -19.91
N PRO A 107 -6.77 -21.14 -20.05
CA PRO A 107 -5.41 -20.77 -20.41
C PRO A 107 -4.43 -20.97 -19.24
N VAL A 108 -3.24 -21.53 -19.53
CA VAL A 108 -2.13 -21.59 -18.57
C VAL A 108 -1.31 -20.32 -18.71
N TYR A 109 -1.19 -19.56 -17.62
CA TYR A 109 -0.50 -18.28 -17.63
C TYR A 109 1.00 -18.48 -17.37
N VAL A 110 1.82 -17.87 -18.21
CA VAL A 110 3.27 -17.85 -18.09
C VAL A 110 3.67 -16.52 -17.47
N TYR A 111 4.27 -16.55 -16.30
CA TYR A 111 4.83 -15.38 -15.64
C TYR A 111 6.34 -15.51 -15.49
N TYR A 112 7.04 -14.38 -15.53
CA TYR A 112 8.36 -14.28 -14.94
C TYR A 112 8.24 -13.58 -13.58
N GLN A 113 9.00 -14.10 -12.61
CA GLN A 113 9.17 -13.48 -11.29
C GLN A 113 10.58 -12.94 -11.18
N LEU A 114 10.67 -11.66 -10.79
CA LEU A 114 11.92 -11.03 -10.38
C LEU A 114 11.87 -10.78 -8.88
N ASP A 115 12.97 -11.10 -8.21
CA ASP A 115 13.19 -10.81 -6.80
C ASP A 115 14.30 -9.76 -6.67
N ASN A 116 14.26 -8.97 -5.59
CA ASN A 116 15.21 -7.89 -5.29
C ASN A 116 15.34 -6.80 -6.37
N PHE A 117 14.24 -6.50 -7.08
CA PHE A 117 14.20 -5.45 -8.11
C PHE A 117 13.18 -4.36 -7.74
N TYR A 118 13.67 -3.15 -7.44
CA TYR A 118 12.85 -2.09 -6.83
C TYR A 118 12.18 -1.17 -7.86
N GLN A 119 11.14 -1.65 -8.55
CA GLN A 119 10.33 -0.80 -9.44
C GLN A 119 9.62 0.34 -8.71
N ASN A 120 9.41 0.22 -7.39
CA ASN A 120 8.75 1.21 -6.56
C ASN A 120 9.67 2.35 -6.10
N HIS A 121 10.95 2.33 -6.45
CA HIS A 121 11.88 3.40 -6.07
C HIS A 121 11.46 4.74 -6.72
N ARG A 122 11.38 5.82 -5.93
CA ARG A 122 10.84 7.12 -6.36
C ARG A 122 11.47 7.65 -7.65
N ARG A 123 12.79 7.54 -7.81
CA ARG A 123 13.49 7.99 -9.04
C ARG A 123 13.14 7.12 -10.25
N TYR A 124 12.98 5.82 -10.04
CA TYR A 124 12.63 4.87 -11.11
C TYR A 124 11.20 5.12 -11.60
N VAL A 125 10.22 5.19 -10.69
CA VAL A 125 8.81 5.45 -11.04
C VAL A 125 8.61 6.79 -11.75
N LYS A 126 9.39 7.81 -11.37
CA LYS A 126 9.32 9.14 -11.99
C LYS A 126 9.99 9.21 -13.36
N SER A 127 10.93 8.30 -13.65
CA SER A 127 11.73 8.29 -14.87
C SER A 127 10.94 7.71 -16.04
N ARG A 128 9.96 8.47 -16.52
CA ARG A 128 9.12 8.21 -17.70
C ARG A 128 8.35 9.47 -18.10
N SER A 129 7.84 9.54 -19.32
CA SER A 129 6.96 10.62 -19.79
C SER A 129 5.61 10.10 -20.28
N ASP A 130 4.57 10.29 -19.47
CA ASP A 130 3.23 9.81 -19.83
C ASP A 130 2.60 10.59 -21.01
N LYS A 131 3.11 11.79 -21.34
CA LYS A 131 2.67 12.51 -22.54
C LYS A 131 3.31 11.91 -23.79
N GLN A 132 4.61 11.64 -23.74
CA GLN A 132 5.36 11.00 -24.82
C GLN A 132 4.77 9.63 -25.17
N LEU A 133 4.43 8.82 -24.16
CA LEU A 133 3.83 7.50 -24.37
C LEU A 133 2.46 7.56 -25.07
N ARG A 134 1.70 8.64 -24.87
CA ARG A 134 0.33 8.78 -25.39
C ARG A 134 0.25 9.40 -26.78
N SER A 135 1.16 10.30 -27.12
CA SER A 135 1.04 11.09 -28.36
C SER A 135 2.41 11.42 -28.95
N ASN A 136 2.52 11.21 -30.26
CA ASN A 136 3.72 11.52 -31.04
C ASN A 136 4.09 13.01 -30.98
N ALA A 137 3.10 13.91 -30.83
CA ALA A 137 3.35 15.35 -30.69
C ALA A 137 4.16 15.71 -29.43
N SER A 138 4.21 14.83 -28.43
CA SER A 138 4.98 15.00 -27.19
C SER A 138 6.29 14.22 -27.18
N GLU A 139 6.80 13.81 -28.34
CA GLU A 139 8.06 13.07 -28.49
C GLU A 139 9.23 13.73 -27.73
N GLY A 140 9.32 15.06 -27.77
CA GLY A 140 10.37 15.83 -27.09
C GLY A 140 10.16 16.07 -25.59
N ASP A 141 9.04 15.66 -24.98
CA ASP A 141 8.80 15.86 -23.53
C ASP A 141 9.54 14.79 -22.70
N THR A 142 10.87 14.92 -22.62
CA THR A 142 11.77 13.96 -21.95
C THR A 142 12.28 14.45 -20.60
N SER A 143 11.79 15.60 -20.11
CA SER A 143 12.27 16.28 -18.90
C SER A 143 12.20 15.44 -17.61
N SER A 144 11.24 14.51 -17.53
CA SER A 144 11.10 13.60 -16.40
C SER A 144 11.85 12.28 -16.58
N CYS A 145 12.44 12.02 -17.74
CA CYS A 145 13.02 10.74 -18.13
C CYS A 145 14.49 10.55 -17.77
N ASP A 146 15.10 11.49 -17.04
CA ASP A 146 16.51 11.37 -16.64
C ASP A 146 16.80 10.05 -15.91
N PRO A 147 17.98 9.44 -16.16
CA PRO A 147 19.01 9.86 -17.12
C PRO A 147 18.72 9.44 -18.58
N GLU A 148 17.78 8.52 -18.82
CA GLU A 148 17.51 7.91 -20.13
C GLU A 148 16.47 8.71 -20.94
N GLY A 149 16.66 10.03 -21.03
CA GLY A 149 15.78 10.95 -21.75
C GLY A 149 16.18 11.14 -23.22
N VAL A 150 17.47 11.13 -23.50
CA VAL A 150 18.05 11.57 -24.77
C VAL A 150 19.23 10.65 -25.13
N ALA A 151 19.33 10.29 -26.41
CA ALA A 151 20.38 9.46 -26.95
C ALA A 151 21.72 10.24 -27.07
N PRO A 152 22.87 9.57 -27.28
CA PRO A 152 24.18 10.23 -27.36
C PRO A 152 24.29 11.31 -28.44
N ASP A 153 23.51 11.18 -29.51
CA ASP A 153 23.36 12.13 -30.62
C ASP A 153 22.41 13.31 -30.31
N LYS A 154 22.00 13.45 -29.03
CA LYS A 154 21.08 14.47 -28.51
C LYS A 154 19.65 14.37 -29.04
N HIS A 155 19.25 13.25 -29.64
CA HIS A 155 17.88 13.04 -30.10
C HIS A 155 17.02 12.39 -29.00
N PRO A 156 15.73 12.72 -28.87
CA PRO A 156 14.86 12.09 -27.87
C PRO A 156 14.83 10.57 -28.01
N ILE A 157 14.83 9.88 -26.87
CA ILE A 157 14.57 8.43 -26.82
C ILE A 157 13.06 8.22 -26.73
N VAL A 158 12.51 7.32 -27.53
CA VAL A 158 11.09 6.94 -27.47
C VAL A 158 11.00 5.41 -27.33
N PRO A 159 10.33 4.88 -26.29
CA PRO A 159 9.92 5.56 -25.05
C PRO A 159 11.13 5.90 -24.15
N CYS A 160 11.13 7.10 -23.56
CA CYS A 160 12.18 7.52 -22.63
C CYS A 160 11.99 7.01 -21.19
N GLY A 161 13.10 7.01 -20.44
CA GLY A 161 13.11 6.81 -19.00
C GLY A 161 13.54 5.41 -18.57
N LEU A 162 13.98 5.30 -17.31
CA LEU A 162 14.56 4.09 -16.72
C LEU A 162 13.60 2.89 -16.73
N ILE A 163 12.29 3.14 -16.65
CA ILE A 163 11.31 2.07 -16.63
C ILE A 163 11.34 1.34 -17.97
N ALA A 164 11.22 2.07 -19.08
CA ALA A 164 11.29 1.47 -20.40
C ALA A 164 12.69 0.92 -20.69
N TRP A 165 13.74 1.69 -20.37
CA TRP A 165 15.12 1.31 -20.64
C TRP A 165 15.54 -0.04 -20.01
N SER A 166 15.02 -0.36 -18.83
CA SER A 166 15.31 -1.62 -18.12
C SER A 166 14.37 -2.78 -18.48
N LEU A 167 13.69 -2.72 -19.64
CA LEU A 167 12.74 -3.73 -20.09
C LEU A 167 13.29 -5.15 -20.02
N PHE A 168 12.54 -6.05 -19.40
CA PHE A 168 12.90 -7.46 -19.27
C PHE A 168 13.14 -8.13 -20.64
N ASN A 169 14.22 -8.90 -20.80
CA ASN A 169 14.69 -9.40 -22.10
C ASN A 169 14.99 -10.90 -22.17
N ASP A 170 14.59 -11.68 -21.17
CA ASP A 170 14.61 -13.14 -21.30
C ASP A 170 13.44 -13.60 -22.17
N THR A 171 13.63 -14.72 -22.86
CA THR A 171 12.58 -15.35 -23.66
C THR A 171 12.37 -16.79 -23.24
N TYR A 172 11.14 -17.26 -23.43
CA TYR A 172 10.70 -18.62 -23.09
C TYR A 172 10.08 -19.29 -24.30
N GLY A 173 10.55 -20.50 -24.61
CA GLY A 173 9.90 -21.46 -25.51
C GLY A 173 9.51 -22.71 -24.73
N PHE A 174 8.44 -23.38 -25.13
CA PHE A 174 7.91 -24.56 -24.48
C PHE A 174 7.74 -25.67 -25.51
N LEU A 175 8.10 -26.90 -25.13
CA LEU A 175 7.88 -28.09 -25.93
C LEU A 175 7.27 -29.18 -25.06
N VAL A 176 6.30 -29.89 -25.61
CA VAL A 176 5.66 -31.05 -25.00
C VAL A 176 5.70 -32.18 -26.03
N ASN A 177 6.23 -33.34 -25.66
CA ASN A 177 6.40 -34.48 -26.58
C ASN A 177 7.13 -34.11 -27.90
N ASN A 178 8.11 -33.20 -27.82
CA ASN A 178 8.83 -32.58 -28.96
C ASN A 178 7.99 -31.69 -29.89
N GLU A 179 6.73 -31.41 -29.56
CA GLU A 179 5.91 -30.42 -30.25
C GLU A 179 6.01 -29.06 -29.55
N ALA A 180 6.21 -27.99 -30.32
CA ALA A 180 6.33 -26.65 -29.78
C ALA A 180 4.96 -26.10 -29.35
N LEU A 181 4.86 -25.64 -28.09
CA LEU A 181 3.66 -24.97 -27.62
C LEU A 181 3.73 -23.47 -27.95
N GLU A 182 2.67 -22.97 -28.59
CA GLU A 182 2.55 -21.54 -28.86
C GLU A 182 2.23 -20.78 -27.57
N VAL A 183 3.07 -19.78 -27.27
CA VAL A 183 2.83 -18.82 -26.18
C VAL A 183 2.16 -17.58 -26.75
N SER A 184 0.84 -17.50 -26.60
CA SER A 184 0.06 -16.34 -27.02
C SER A 184 0.43 -15.10 -26.21
N LYS A 185 0.85 -14.05 -26.91
CA LYS A 185 1.06 -12.69 -26.37
C LYS A 185 -0.18 -11.81 -26.47
N ARG A 186 -1.31 -12.36 -26.94
CA ARG A 186 -2.56 -11.61 -27.12
C ARG A 186 -3.26 -11.40 -25.78
N ASN A 187 -3.84 -10.21 -25.58
CA ASN A 187 -4.61 -9.86 -24.37
C ASN A 187 -3.88 -10.12 -23.04
N ILE A 188 -2.56 -9.86 -23.00
CA ILE A 188 -1.76 -9.90 -21.76
C ILE A 188 -1.68 -8.53 -21.07
N ALA A 189 -1.81 -7.46 -21.86
CA ALA A 189 -1.94 -6.10 -21.36
C ALA A 189 -3.43 -5.72 -21.23
N TRP A 190 -3.69 -4.69 -20.41
CA TRP A 190 -5.05 -4.19 -20.22
C TRP A 190 -5.46 -3.37 -21.43
N LYS A 191 -6.67 -3.60 -21.95
CA LYS A 191 -7.20 -2.87 -23.11
C LYS A 191 -7.17 -1.35 -22.90
N SER A 192 -7.52 -0.88 -21.69
CA SER A 192 -7.45 0.54 -21.34
C SER A 192 -6.04 1.13 -21.39
N ASP A 193 -4.99 0.34 -21.15
CA ASP A 193 -3.62 0.83 -21.32
C ASP A 193 -3.29 0.92 -22.82
N GLN A 194 -3.64 -0.10 -23.61
CA GLN A 194 -3.43 -0.13 -25.06
C GLN A 194 -4.18 0.99 -25.80
N GLU A 195 -5.40 1.33 -25.37
CA GLU A 195 -6.27 2.30 -26.05
C GLU A 195 -6.08 3.74 -25.58
N HIS A 196 -5.64 3.97 -24.32
CA HIS A 196 -5.64 5.31 -23.73
C HIS A 196 -4.30 5.76 -23.11
N LYS A 197 -3.33 4.86 -22.92
CA LYS A 197 -2.03 5.22 -22.31
C LYS A 197 -0.85 5.10 -23.25
N PHE A 198 -0.94 4.21 -24.24
CA PHE A 198 0.08 4.02 -25.25
C PHE A 198 -0.52 4.39 -26.61
N GLY A 199 0.06 5.38 -27.29
CA GLY A 199 -0.44 5.86 -28.57
C GLY A 199 -0.20 4.85 -29.69
N SER A 200 -1.17 4.71 -30.59
CA SER A 200 -1.06 3.91 -31.82
C SER A 200 -0.24 4.60 -32.92
N ASP A 201 0.05 5.88 -32.74
CA ASP A 201 0.90 6.72 -33.59
C ASP A 201 2.31 6.93 -33.02
N VAL A 202 2.63 6.32 -31.87
CA VAL A 202 3.94 6.44 -31.20
C VAL A 202 4.76 5.20 -31.50
N TYR A 203 5.92 5.38 -32.12
CA TYR A 203 6.84 4.31 -32.51
C TYR A 203 8.16 4.45 -31.75
N PRO A 204 8.83 3.34 -31.40
CA PRO A 204 10.15 3.41 -30.79
C PRO A 204 11.17 4.13 -31.67
N LYS A 205 11.98 5.01 -31.06
CA LYS A 205 13.05 5.76 -31.73
C LYS A 205 14.25 5.88 -30.80
N ASN A 206 15.45 5.67 -31.35
CA ASN A 206 16.72 5.77 -30.61
C ASN A 206 16.78 4.91 -29.33
N PHE A 207 15.90 3.91 -29.19
CA PHE A 207 15.75 3.11 -27.98
C PHE A 207 16.86 2.06 -27.89
N GLN A 208 17.53 1.95 -26.73
CA GLN A 208 18.71 1.09 -26.53
C GLN A 208 19.84 1.33 -27.57
N SER A 209 19.99 2.58 -28.01
CA SER A 209 21.01 2.99 -29.00
C SER A 209 22.36 3.37 -28.38
N GLY A 210 22.41 3.57 -27.05
CA GLY A 210 23.63 3.90 -26.31
C GLY A 210 24.60 2.72 -26.16
N GLY A 211 25.81 3.01 -25.68
CA GLY A 211 26.82 1.98 -25.39
C GLY A 211 26.43 1.01 -24.27
N LEU A 212 25.56 1.45 -23.34
CA LEU A 212 24.99 0.61 -22.29
C LEU A 212 23.55 0.22 -22.67
N ILE A 213 23.29 -1.08 -22.77
CA ILE A 213 21.97 -1.64 -23.04
C ILE A 213 21.36 -2.09 -21.71
N GLY A 214 20.18 -1.55 -21.38
CA GLY A 214 19.51 -1.83 -20.11
C GLY A 214 18.60 -3.06 -20.12
N GLY A 215 18.17 -3.48 -21.29
CA GLY A 215 17.10 -4.46 -21.41
C GLY A 215 16.82 -4.89 -22.85
N ALA A 216 15.56 -5.19 -23.14
CA ALA A 216 15.13 -5.62 -24.46
C ALA A 216 15.12 -4.44 -25.43
N LYS A 217 15.27 -4.75 -26.72
CA LYS A 217 14.99 -3.81 -27.81
C LYS A 217 13.52 -3.91 -28.19
N LEU A 218 12.93 -2.80 -28.58
CA LEU A 218 11.57 -2.73 -29.11
C LEU A 218 11.61 -2.81 -30.63
N ASN A 219 10.49 -3.23 -31.24
CA ASN A 219 10.35 -3.22 -32.68
C ASN A 219 9.95 -1.81 -33.14
N ASP A 220 10.77 -1.18 -33.98
CA ASP A 220 10.58 0.17 -34.52
C ASP A 220 9.46 0.25 -35.56
N THR A 221 9.07 -0.88 -36.15
CA THR A 221 7.97 -0.95 -37.13
C THR A 221 6.58 -1.07 -36.50
N ILE A 222 6.49 -1.31 -35.18
CA ILE A 222 5.23 -1.56 -34.47
C ILE A 222 5.00 -0.46 -33.43
N PRO A 223 3.79 0.13 -33.34
CA PRO A 223 3.51 1.18 -32.37
C PRO A 223 3.53 0.67 -30.93
N LEU A 224 3.75 1.56 -29.96
CA LEU A 224 3.84 1.20 -28.54
C LEU A 224 2.56 0.55 -28.01
N SER A 225 1.39 0.91 -28.55
CA SER A 225 0.08 0.33 -28.17
C SER A 225 -0.01 -1.18 -28.43
N GLU A 226 0.73 -1.70 -29.41
CA GLU A 226 0.71 -3.12 -29.81
C GLU A 226 1.82 -3.93 -29.14
N GLN A 227 2.81 -3.28 -28.53
CA GLN A 227 3.92 -3.94 -27.84
C GLN A 227 3.53 -4.32 -26.41
N ALA A 228 2.74 -5.38 -26.27
CA ALA A 228 2.13 -5.76 -24.98
C ALA A 228 3.14 -6.05 -23.85
N ASP A 229 4.32 -6.61 -24.17
CA ASP A 229 5.38 -6.87 -23.19
C ASP A 229 5.91 -5.57 -22.56
N LEU A 230 6.05 -4.50 -23.36
CA LEU A 230 6.40 -3.17 -22.85
C LEU A 230 5.31 -2.65 -21.91
N ILE A 231 4.04 -2.75 -22.30
CA ILE A 231 2.91 -2.24 -21.51
C ILE A 231 2.84 -2.94 -20.14
N VAL A 232 3.02 -4.27 -20.12
CA VAL A 232 3.07 -5.05 -18.87
C VAL A 232 4.23 -4.61 -17.97
N TRP A 233 5.40 -4.33 -18.56
CA TRP A 233 6.58 -3.89 -17.82
C TRP A 233 6.44 -2.47 -17.26
N MET A 234 5.91 -1.54 -18.06
CA MET A 234 5.73 -0.13 -17.70
C MET A 234 4.81 0.10 -16.50
N ARG A 235 3.95 -0.87 -16.19
CA ARG A 235 3.16 -0.87 -14.96
C ARG A 235 4.02 -1.28 -13.77
N THR A 236 4.64 -0.34 -13.08
CA THR A 236 5.53 -0.60 -11.94
C THR A 236 4.89 -1.47 -10.84
N ALA A 237 5.65 -2.44 -10.32
CA ALA A 237 5.26 -3.24 -9.17
C ALA A 237 5.43 -2.48 -7.85
N ALA A 238 4.60 -2.81 -6.86
CA ALA A 238 4.63 -2.17 -5.53
C ALA A 238 5.72 -2.72 -4.60
N PHE A 239 6.18 -3.95 -4.85
CA PHE A 239 7.13 -4.69 -4.00
C PHE A 239 8.36 -5.13 -4.82
N PRO A 240 9.51 -5.40 -4.17
CA PRO A 240 10.75 -5.80 -4.86
C PRO A 240 10.72 -7.23 -5.43
N THR A 241 9.80 -8.06 -4.93
CA THR A 241 9.45 -9.35 -5.53
C THR A 241 8.11 -9.19 -6.23
N PHE A 242 8.08 -9.46 -7.52
CA PHE A 242 6.86 -9.33 -8.31
C PHE A 242 6.83 -10.30 -9.48
N ARG A 243 5.62 -10.63 -9.92
CA ARG A 243 5.36 -11.42 -11.12
C ARG A 243 4.82 -10.52 -12.23
N LYS A 244 5.19 -10.79 -13.47
CA LYS A 244 4.67 -10.14 -14.67
C LYS A 244 4.22 -11.19 -15.66
N LEU A 245 3.08 -10.95 -16.29
CA LEU A 245 2.55 -11.86 -17.29
C LEU A 245 3.41 -11.79 -18.55
N TYR A 246 4.04 -12.90 -18.90
CA TYR A 246 4.77 -13.05 -20.15
C TYR A 246 3.82 -13.45 -21.28
N GLY A 247 2.91 -14.39 -21.06
CA GLY A 247 2.08 -14.96 -22.11
C GLY A 247 1.07 -15.98 -21.58
N LYS A 248 0.30 -16.57 -22.49
CA LYS A 248 -0.69 -17.62 -22.18
C LYS A 248 -0.50 -18.79 -23.12
N ILE A 249 -0.61 -19.99 -22.59
CA ILE A 249 -0.66 -21.23 -23.36
C ILE A 249 -2.15 -21.63 -23.43
N GLU A 250 -2.70 -21.73 -24.64
CA GLU A 250 -4.13 -21.95 -24.89
C GLU A 250 -4.52 -23.45 -25.00
N MET A 251 -3.69 -24.31 -24.42
CA MET A 251 -3.92 -25.76 -24.33
C MET A 251 -3.80 -26.24 -22.89
N ASP A 252 -4.47 -27.36 -22.62
CA ASP A 252 -4.42 -28.03 -21.33
C ASP A 252 -3.07 -28.76 -21.20
N LEU A 253 -2.52 -28.80 -19.98
CA LEU A 253 -1.33 -29.60 -19.65
C LEU A 253 -1.74 -30.71 -18.70
N GLU A 254 -1.43 -31.95 -19.03
CA GLU A 254 -1.87 -33.11 -18.26
C GLU A 254 -0.97 -33.40 -17.06
N ALA A 255 -1.51 -34.08 -16.05
CA ALA A 255 -0.72 -34.46 -14.88
C ALA A 255 0.41 -35.43 -15.26
N ASN A 256 1.59 -35.24 -14.67
CA ASN A 256 2.84 -35.96 -14.95
C ASN A 256 3.40 -35.79 -16.36
N GLU A 257 2.85 -34.86 -17.15
CA GLU A 257 3.41 -34.51 -18.45
C GLU A 257 4.74 -33.75 -18.27
N ASN A 258 5.69 -34.04 -19.16
CA ASN A 258 7.03 -33.44 -19.11
C ASN A 258 7.13 -32.27 -20.10
N VAL A 259 7.11 -31.06 -19.56
CA VAL A 259 7.22 -29.82 -20.33
C VAL A 259 8.69 -29.41 -20.40
N THR A 260 9.26 -29.44 -21.60
CA THR A 260 10.60 -28.92 -21.86
C THR A 260 10.52 -27.42 -22.09
N VAL A 261 11.28 -26.65 -21.31
CA VAL A 261 11.37 -25.20 -21.40
C VAL A 261 12.74 -24.81 -21.95
N VAL A 262 12.74 -24.02 -23.01
CA VAL A 262 13.93 -23.39 -23.60
C VAL A 262 13.95 -21.93 -23.17
N ILE A 263 14.94 -21.56 -22.36
CA ILE A 263 15.07 -20.23 -21.76
C ILE A 263 16.28 -19.52 -22.39
N GLN A 264 16.08 -18.30 -22.89
CA GLN A 264 17.20 -17.40 -23.19
C GLN A 264 17.46 -16.50 -21.99
N ASN A 265 18.54 -16.79 -21.25
CA ASN A 265 18.89 -16.11 -20.01
C ASN A 265 19.77 -14.86 -20.29
N ASN A 266 19.15 -13.74 -20.69
CA ASN A 266 19.82 -12.51 -21.10
C ASN A 266 19.82 -11.42 -20.01
N TYR A 267 18.80 -11.37 -19.16
CA TYR A 267 18.57 -10.27 -18.23
C TYR A 267 19.49 -10.40 -17.02
N ASN A 268 20.37 -9.41 -16.81
CA ASN A 268 21.36 -9.48 -15.74
C ASN A 268 20.73 -9.16 -14.38
N THR A 269 20.59 -10.17 -13.51
CA THR A 269 20.15 -9.98 -12.12
C THR A 269 21.27 -10.15 -11.10
N TYR A 270 22.42 -10.70 -11.48
CA TYR A 270 23.50 -11.00 -10.54
C TYR A 270 24.18 -9.72 -10.01
N SER A 271 24.16 -8.64 -10.79
CA SER A 271 24.77 -7.35 -10.41
C SER A 271 24.14 -6.71 -9.18
N PHE A 272 22.87 -7.02 -8.91
CA PHE A 272 22.12 -6.52 -7.75
C PHE A 272 21.61 -7.64 -6.85
N GLY A 273 22.11 -8.87 -6.99
CA GLY A 273 21.69 -10.02 -6.18
C GLY A 273 20.22 -10.43 -6.38
N GLY A 274 19.63 -10.15 -7.54
CA GLY A 274 18.28 -10.54 -7.89
C GLY A 274 18.18 -12.00 -8.33
N LYS A 275 16.99 -12.58 -8.12
CA LYS A 275 16.67 -13.96 -8.52
C LYS A 275 15.62 -13.95 -9.62
N LYS A 276 15.64 -14.98 -10.47
CA LYS A 276 14.70 -15.12 -11.58
C LYS A 276 14.00 -16.46 -11.54
N LYS A 277 12.67 -16.41 -11.61
CA LYS A 277 11.85 -17.62 -11.65
C LYS A 277 10.89 -17.56 -12.82
N LEU A 278 10.72 -18.69 -13.49
CA LEU A 278 9.64 -18.93 -14.42
C LEU A 278 8.48 -19.52 -13.63
N VAL A 279 7.27 -19.01 -13.84
CA VAL A 279 6.08 -19.46 -13.15
C VAL A 279 5.01 -19.81 -14.17
N LEU A 280 4.58 -21.07 -14.20
CA LEU A 280 3.36 -21.49 -14.89
C LEU A 280 2.25 -21.58 -13.85
N SER A 281 1.12 -20.94 -14.09
CA SER A 281 0.03 -20.88 -13.11
C SER A 281 -1.33 -20.92 -13.79
N THR A 282 -2.27 -21.66 -13.21
CA THR A 282 -3.70 -21.53 -13.55
C THR A 282 -4.33 -20.38 -12.75
N THR A 283 -5.55 -19.98 -13.10
CA THR A 283 -6.28 -18.97 -12.34
C THR A 283 -7.62 -19.51 -11.85
N SER A 284 -8.02 -19.07 -10.67
CA SER A 284 -9.37 -19.23 -10.15
C SER A 284 -10.16 -17.91 -10.29
N TRP A 285 -11.43 -17.90 -9.89
CA TRP A 285 -12.27 -16.69 -9.89
C TRP A 285 -11.73 -15.57 -8.98
N ILE A 286 -10.89 -15.92 -7.99
CA ILE A 286 -10.27 -14.95 -7.07
C ILE A 286 -8.86 -14.53 -7.52
N GLY A 287 -8.35 -15.11 -8.62
CA GLY A 287 -7.04 -14.84 -9.18
C GLY A 287 -6.09 -16.03 -9.06
N GLY A 288 -4.80 -15.74 -8.84
CA GLY A 288 -3.76 -16.77 -8.65
C GLY A 288 -3.79 -17.40 -7.25
N LYS A 289 -2.80 -18.27 -6.98
CA LYS A 289 -2.68 -18.94 -5.68
C LYS A 289 -2.37 -17.92 -4.58
N ASN A 290 -3.30 -17.76 -3.63
CA ASN A 290 -3.14 -16.88 -2.49
C ASN A 290 -4.05 -17.30 -1.32
N ASP A 291 -3.47 -18.05 -0.38
CA ASP A 291 -4.22 -18.58 0.77
C ASP A 291 -4.50 -17.52 1.84
N PHE A 292 -3.82 -16.36 1.79
CA PHE A 292 -3.92 -15.30 2.80
C PHE A 292 -5.36 -14.86 3.02
N LEU A 293 -6.12 -14.64 1.94
CA LEU A 293 -7.49 -14.14 2.07
C LEU A 293 -8.37 -15.16 2.79
N GLY A 294 -8.29 -16.45 2.41
CA GLY A 294 -9.03 -17.52 3.05
C GLY A 294 -8.68 -17.65 4.54
N VAL A 295 -7.38 -17.68 4.86
CA VAL A 295 -6.89 -17.75 6.25
C VAL A 295 -7.32 -16.51 7.06
N ALA A 296 -7.26 -15.31 6.50
CA ALA A 296 -7.69 -14.08 7.17
C ALA A 296 -9.18 -14.11 7.53
N TYR A 297 -10.05 -14.54 6.61
CA TYR A 297 -11.48 -14.68 6.89
C TYR A 297 -11.77 -15.76 7.94
N LEU A 298 -11.09 -16.90 7.87
CA LEU A 298 -11.24 -17.99 8.84
C LEU A 298 -10.77 -17.58 10.25
N THR A 299 -9.63 -16.90 10.35
CA THR A 299 -9.08 -16.44 11.64
C THR A 299 -9.97 -15.38 12.28
N VAL A 300 -10.40 -14.36 11.52
CA VAL A 300 -11.32 -13.32 12.03
C VAL A 300 -12.68 -13.92 12.36
N GLY A 301 -13.26 -14.76 11.49
CA GLY A 301 -14.54 -15.42 11.73
C GLY A 301 -14.51 -16.35 12.95
N GLY A 302 -13.44 -17.14 13.10
CA GLY A 302 -13.22 -18.01 14.25
C GLY A 302 -13.05 -17.22 15.56
N LEU A 303 -12.28 -16.12 15.54
CA LEU A 303 -12.13 -15.23 16.68
C LEU A 303 -13.48 -14.61 17.08
N CYS A 304 -14.30 -14.18 16.11
CA CYS A 304 -15.64 -13.66 16.39
C CYS A 304 -16.55 -14.69 17.06
N LEU A 305 -16.56 -15.95 16.59
CA LEU A 305 -17.34 -17.01 17.25
C LEU A 305 -16.81 -17.35 18.64
N PHE A 306 -15.49 -17.40 18.82
CA PHE A 306 -14.88 -17.60 20.13
C PHE A 306 -15.28 -16.50 21.13
N LEU A 307 -15.24 -15.23 20.71
CA LEU A 307 -15.67 -14.09 21.52
C LEU A 307 -17.18 -14.12 21.80
N ALA A 308 -18.01 -14.51 20.83
CA ALA A 308 -19.44 -14.69 21.03
C ALA A 308 -19.72 -15.75 22.11
N ILE A 309 -19.09 -16.93 22.01
CA ILE A 309 -19.24 -18.00 23.00
C ILE A 309 -18.77 -17.54 24.38
N SER A 310 -17.63 -16.84 24.44
CA SER A 310 -17.08 -16.29 25.69
C SER A 310 -18.04 -15.28 26.33
N PHE A 311 -18.62 -14.37 25.55
CA PHE A 311 -19.60 -13.41 26.05
C PHE A 311 -20.92 -14.07 26.47
N ILE A 312 -21.38 -15.09 25.75
CA ILE A 312 -22.54 -15.90 26.16
C ILE A 312 -22.27 -16.56 27.51
N LEU A 313 -21.10 -17.19 27.68
CA LEU A 313 -20.71 -17.84 28.93
C LEU A 313 -20.67 -16.83 30.08
N VAL A 314 -20.01 -15.68 29.90
CA VAL A 314 -19.97 -14.63 30.93
C VAL A 314 -21.37 -14.08 31.24
N TYR A 315 -22.21 -13.90 30.21
CA TYR A 315 -23.58 -13.42 30.37
C TYR A 315 -24.47 -14.39 31.14
N VAL A 316 -24.28 -15.70 30.94
CA VAL A 316 -25.03 -16.76 31.63
C VAL A 316 -24.50 -17.05 33.04
N VAL A 317 -23.17 -17.04 33.24
CA VAL A 317 -22.53 -17.35 34.54
C VAL A 317 -22.57 -16.16 35.50
N LYS A 318 -22.35 -14.94 35.00
CA LYS A 318 -22.40 -13.71 35.80
C LYS A 318 -23.41 -12.72 35.20
N PRO A 319 -24.71 -13.08 35.14
CA PRO A 319 -25.73 -12.18 34.65
C PRO A 319 -25.75 -10.98 35.60
N ARG A 320 -25.53 -9.78 35.05
CA ARG A 320 -25.50 -8.54 35.84
C ARG A 320 -26.92 -8.22 36.32
N GLN A 321 -27.39 -8.90 37.36
CA GLN A 321 -28.72 -8.74 37.95
C GLN A 321 -28.93 -7.34 38.53
N SER A 322 -27.85 -6.58 38.80
CA SER A 322 -27.88 -5.29 39.47
C SER A 322 -28.51 -4.13 38.67
N ARG A 323 -29.09 -4.37 37.49
CA ARG A 323 -29.74 -3.34 36.66
C ARG A 323 -31.19 -3.63 36.26
N LYS A 324 -31.74 -4.82 36.53
CA LYS A 324 -33.15 -5.12 36.20
C LYS A 324 -34.14 -4.25 36.98
N LYS A 325 -33.82 -3.87 38.23
CA LYS A 325 -34.68 -3.05 39.09
C LYS A 325 -34.73 -1.56 38.73
N PHE A 326 -33.74 -1.04 38.00
CA PHE A 326 -33.52 0.42 37.90
C PHE A 326 -33.91 1.05 36.56
N GLY A 327 -34.32 0.28 35.53
CA GLY A 327 -34.62 0.85 34.22
C GLY A 327 -33.51 1.79 33.70
N LEU A 328 -33.86 2.82 32.94
CA LEU A 328 -32.96 3.89 32.47
C LEU A 328 -32.67 4.95 33.57
N LEU A 329 -32.73 4.62 34.86
CA LEU A 329 -32.49 5.58 35.94
C LEU A 329 -31.22 5.21 36.72
N GLU A 330 -30.41 6.24 36.94
CA GLU A 330 -29.16 6.18 37.69
C GLU A 330 -29.38 5.87 39.17
N LYS A 331 -28.40 5.22 39.79
CA LYS A 331 -28.38 5.13 41.25
C LYS A 331 -28.26 6.54 41.83
N HIS A 332 -28.92 6.78 42.97
CA HIS A 332 -28.75 8.03 43.72
C HIS A 332 -27.27 8.35 43.99
N LYS A 333 -26.41 7.34 44.22
CA LYS A 333 -24.95 7.55 44.32
C LYS A 333 -24.33 8.13 43.05
N ASP A 334 -24.73 7.66 41.87
CA ASP A 334 -24.22 8.15 40.59
C ASP A 334 -24.76 9.58 40.30
N TYR A 335 -26.02 9.84 40.68
CA TYR A 335 -26.61 11.18 40.66
C TYR A 335 -25.87 12.15 41.59
N VAL A 336 -25.56 11.73 42.83
CA VAL A 336 -24.83 12.55 43.80
C VAL A 336 -23.42 12.88 43.30
N VAL A 337 -22.69 11.89 42.76
CA VAL A 337 -21.35 12.13 42.19
C VAL A 337 -21.44 13.08 41.00
N ARG A 338 -22.46 12.97 40.15
CA ARG A 338 -22.68 13.92 39.05
C ARG A 338 -23.08 15.30 39.54
N ALA A 339 -23.97 15.41 40.52
CA ALA A 339 -24.41 16.67 41.08
C ALA A 339 -23.23 17.40 41.75
N GLN A 340 -22.41 16.67 42.50
CA GLN A 340 -21.15 17.19 43.06
C GLN A 340 -20.18 17.62 41.96
N ALA A 341 -20.01 16.84 40.90
CA ALA A 341 -19.19 17.22 39.76
C ALA A 341 -19.74 18.44 39.00
N PHE A 342 -21.06 18.56 38.90
CA PHE A 342 -21.75 19.69 38.29
C PHE A 342 -21.53 20.96 39.11
N HIS A 343 -21.79 20.92 40.42
CA HIS A 343 -21.55 22.06 41.31
C HIS A 343 -20.08 22.46 41.38
N LYS A 344 -19.16 21.49 41.43
CA LYS A 344 -17.71 21.77 41.39
C LYS A 344 -17.29 22.44 40.06
N LYS A 345 -17.96 22.07 38.96
CA LYS A 345 -17.71 22.66 37.64
C LYS A 345 -18.34 24.06 37.53
N GLU A 346 -19.51 24.26 38.13
CA GLU A 346 -20.21 25.54 38.23
C GLU A 346 -19.43 26.55 39.07
N GLU A 347 -18.90 26.13 40.23
CA GLU A 347 -17.97 26.93 41.05
C GLU A 347 -16.72 27.33 40.27
N ALA A 348 -16.09 26.38 39.58
CA ALA A 348 -14.91 26.66 38.76
C ALA A 348 -15.22 27.62 37.58
N TYR A 349 -16.43 27.59 37.03
CA TYR A 349 -16.87 28.57 36.02
C TYR A 349 -17.18 29.93 36.64
N GLY A 350 -17.81 29.97 37.82
CA GLY A 350 -18.07 31.18 38.58
C GLY A 350 -16.78 31.89 38.98
N GLU A 351 -15.78 31.13 39.44
CA GLU A 351 -14.45 31.63 39.78
C GLU A 351 -13.73 32.17 38.53
N LYS A 352 -13.74 31.44 37.41
CA LYS A 352 -13.21 31.94 36.13
C LYS A 352 -13.95 33.17 35.60
N ALA A 353 -15.25 33.28 35.85
CA ALA A 353 -16.03 34.46 35.50
C ALA A 353 -15.73 35.64 36.44
N ALA A 354 -15.43 35.39 37.72
CA ALA A 354 -15.05 36.40 38.71
C ALA A 354 -13.62 36.92 38.49
N PHE A 355 -12.70 36.06 38.02
CA PHE A 355 -11.36 36.46 37.56
C PHE A 355 -11.37 37.12 36.17
N ARG A 356 -12.53 37.21 35.50
CA ARG A 356 -12.66 37.91 34.23
C ARG A 356 -12.68 39.41 34.52
N ASN A 357 -11.51 40.02 34.47
CA ASN A 357 -11.36 41.46 34.63
C ASN A 357 -12.16 42.17 33.52
N PRO A 358 -13.18 42.99 33.82
CA PRO A 358 -13.93 43.72 32.79
C PRO A 358 -13.04 44.70 32.00
N ASP A 359 -11.91 45.08 32.57
CA ASP A 359 -10.87 45.93 31.95
C ASP A 359 -9.72 45.10 31.35
N GLU A 360 -9.83 43.76 31.31
CA GLU A 360 -8.86 42.93 30.60
C GLU A 360 -8.93 43.26 29.11
N PHE A 361 -8.01 44.11 28.71
CA PHE A 361 -7.83 44.55 27.35
C PHE A 361 -7.72 43.30 26.46
N TYR A 362 -8.76 42.96 25.71
CA TYR A 362 -8.69 41.88 24.72
C TYR A 362 -7.77 42.37 23.60
N PHE A 363 -6.46 42.07 23.68
CA PHE A 363 -5.41 42.61 22.80
C PHE A 363 -5.68 42.40 21.30
N LYS A 364 -6.61 41.51 20.96
CA LYS A 364 -7.12 41.33 19.59
C LYS A 364 -7.89 42.56 19.09
N MET A 365 -8.54 43.33 19.95
CA MET A 365 -9.34 44.51 19.58
C MET A 365 -8.50 45.75 19.23
N ILE A 366 -7.28 45.94 19.76
CA ILE A 366 -6.37 47.02 19.27
C ILE A 366 -5.90 46.75 17.85
N LYS A 367 -5.75 45.46 17.51
CA LYS A 367 -5.12 45.01 16.26
C LYS A 367 -6.13 44.77 15.14
N THR A 368 -7.40 45.06 15.36
CA THR A 368 -8.47 44.85 14.38
C THR A 368 -9.15 46.15 14.02
N ARG A 369 -9.21 46.46 12.72
CA ARG A 369 -10.03 47.55 12.19
C ARG A 369 -11.36 46.98 11.72
N THR A 370 -12.46 47.61 12.11
CA THR A 370 -13.80 47.22 11.64
C THR A 370 -13.99 47.77 10.23
N ILE A 371 -14.19 46.88 9.25
CA ILE A 371 -14.55 47.24 7.87
C ILE A 371 -15.87 46.52 7.59
N ASP A 372 -16.93 47.26 7.26
CA ASP A 372 -18.28 46.76 6.98
C ASP A 372 -18.85 45.84 8.08
N GLY A 373 -18.64 46.21 9.34
CA GLY A 373 -19.19 45.47 10.49
C GLY A 373 -18.45 44.18 10.85
N VAL A 374 -17.36 43.83 10.15
CA VAL A 374 -16.54 42.65 10.44
C VAL A 374 -15.13 43.09 10.87
N HIS A 375 -14.65 42.59 12.01
CA HIS A 375 -13.30 42.86 12.51
C HIS A 375 -12.25 42.13 11.66
N LYS A 376 -11.43 42.88 10.91
CA LYS A 376 -10.26 42.33 10.20
C LYS A 376 -8.96 42.71 10.92
N LEU A 377 -8.06 41.74 11.08
CA LEU A 377 -6.73 41.95 11.67
C LEU A 377 -5.84 42.76 10.73
N GLU A 378 -5.17 43.77 11.25
CA GLU A 378 -4.20 44.59 10.50
C GLU A 378 -2.98 43.73 10.12
N SER A 379 -2.63 43.64 8.82
CA SER A 379 -1.56 42.76 8.36
C SER A 379 -0.19 43.27 8.78
N GLN A 380 0.54 42.52 9.60
CA GLN A 380 1.92 42.84 10.02
C GLN A 380 2.96 42.42 8.96
N ALA A 381 2.82 42.90 7.72
CA ALA A 381 3.67 42.43 6.63
C ALA A 381 5.15 42.86 6.74
N ASN A 382 5.52 43.85 7.55
CA ASN A 382 6.91 44.37 7.64
C ASN A 382 7.32 44.75 9.07
N LYS A 383 7.09 43.88 10.07
CA LYS A 383 7.37 44.23 11.48
C LYS A 383 8.75 43.81 12.01
N TYR A 384 9.51 42.97 11.30
CA TYR A 384 10.76 42.42 11.84
C TYR A 384 11.94 42.62 10.88
N THR A 385 13.06 43.03 11.46
CA THR A 385 14.36 43.10 10.79
C THR A 385 14.91 41.69 10.52
N PRO A 386 15.87 41.52 9.59
CA PRO A 386 16.48 40.21 9.29
C PRO A 386 17.11 39.53 10.51
N GLU A 387 17.62 40.32 11.44
CA GLU A 387 18.23 39.88 12.70
C GLU A 387 17.18 39.38 13.69
N GLU A 388 16.05 40.08 13.82
CA GLU A 388 14.89 39.62 14.61
C GLU A 388 14.27 38.35 14.02
N LEU A 389 14.26 38.20 12.68
CA LEU A 389 13.86 36.98 12.00
C LEU A 389 14.81 35.80 12.30
N MET A 390 16.12 36.04 12.43
CA MET A 390 17.08 35.03 12.89
C MET A 390 16.88 34.67 14.37
N LEU A 391 16.54 35.65 15.21
CA LEU A 391 16.23 35.46 16.63
C LEU A 391 14.90 34.70 16.85
N ILE A 392 13.90 34.93 16.01
CA ILE A 392 12.63 34.18 15.99
C ILE A 392 12.87 32.74 15.50
N LYS A 393 13.68 32.54 14.45
CA LYS A 393 14.08 31.21 13.97
C LYS A 393 14.89 30.42 15.01
N THR A 394 15.63 31.08 15.89
CA THR A 394 16.34 30.42 17.00
C THR A 394 15.41 30.08 18.16
N GLN A 395 14.31 30.81 18.40
CA GLN A 395 13.26 30.34 19.32
C GLN A 395 12.53 29.09 18.80
N ASP A 396 12.48 28.91 17.48
CA ASP A 396 11.98 27.68 16.84
C ASP A 396 12.91 26.47 17.10
N ILE A 397 14.18 26.67 17.49
CA ILE A 397 15.04 25.58 18.01
C ILE A 397 14.44 25.03 19.31
N GLY A 398 13.80 25.86 20.15
CA GLY A 398 13.08 25.39 21.33
C GLY A 398 11.89 24.49 20.97
N TYR A 399 11.14 24.83 19.93
CA TYR A 399 10.05 24.00 19.39
C TYR A 399 10.57 22.73 18.70
N VAL A 400 11.69 22.80 17.99
CA VAL A 400 12.37 21.64 17.40
C VAL A 400 12.95 20.73 18.49
N LEU A 401 13.57 21.27 19.54
CA LEU A 401 14.04 20.53 20.71
C LEU A 401 12.87 19.92 21.47
N GLN A 402 11.77 20.65 21.68
CA GLN A 402 10.55 20.12 22.26
C GLN A 402 9.96 19.00 21.38
N LYS A 403 9.95 19.12 20.05
CA LYS A 403 9.54 18.05 19.13
C LYS A 403 10.49 16.87 19.14
N VAL A 404 11.80 17.09 19.29
CA VAL A 404 12.81 16.03 19.44
C VAL A 404 12.64 15.34 20.80
N GLN A 405 12.27 16.06 21.85
CA GLN A 405 12.04 15.54 23.20
C GLN A 405 10.68 14.83 23.32
N VAL A 406 9.66 15.29 22.58
CA VAL A 406 8.38 14.60 22.36
C VAL A 406 8.58 13.36 21.50
N LYS A 407 9.42 13.39 20.45
CA LYS A 407 9.81 12.21 19.68
C LYS A 407 10.63 11.22 20.50
N LYS A 408 11.55 11.67 21.36
CA LYS A 408 12.27 10.82 22.31
C LYS A 408 11.36 10.23 23.39
N ARG A 409 10.35 10.99 23.86
CA ARG A 409 9.29 10.46 24.74
C ARG A 409 8.38 9.46 24.03
N LEU A 410 8.03 9.69 22.75
CA LEU A 410 7.30 8.72 21.94
C LEU A 410 8.16 7.47 21.66
N SER A 411 9.46 7.62 21.43
CA SER A 411 10.41 6.51 21.32
C SER A 411 10.45 5.71 22.63
N GLY A 412 10.60 6.38 23.78
CA GLY A 412 10.52 5.73 25.09
C GLY A 412 9.15 5.10 25.41
N TRP A 413 8.06 5.60 24.80
CA TRP A 413 6.72 4.99 24.90
C TRP A 413 6.59 3.76 23.98
N ILE A 414 7.20 3.78 22.81
CA ILE A 414 7.31 2.64 21.88
C ILE A 414 8.22 1.56 22.47
N ASP A 415 9.29 1.95 23.17
CA ASP A 415 10.24 1.05 23.83
C ASP A 415 9.70 0.49 25.17
N GLY A 416 8.76 1.19 25.83
CA GLY A 416 8.17 0.78 27.11
C GLY A 416 6.82 0.03 27.03
N TYR A 417 6.04 0.22 25.96
CA TYR A 417 4.72 -0.43 25.78
C TYR A 417 4.53 -1.13 24.42
N GLY A 418 5.59 -1.29 23.63
CA GLY A 418 5.61 -2.17 22.45
C GLY A 418 5.69 -3.66 22.79
N GLY A 419 5.97 -4.03 24.05
CA GLY A 419 6.18 -5.40 24.51
C GLY A 419 4.95 -6.31 24.61
N VAL A 420 3.73 -5.81 24.38
CA VAL A 420 2.49 -6.62 24.54
C VAL A 420 1.69 -6.79 23.24
N TRP A 421 1.95 -5.99 22.20
CA TRP A 421 1.35 -6.21 20.86
C TRP A 421 2.30 -6.86 19.85
N VAL A 422 3.58 -7.07 20.21
CA VAL A 422 4.55 -7.79 19.38
C VAL A 422 4.55 -9.31 19.65
N ILE A 423 3.88 -9.79 20.70
CA ILE A 423 3.85 -11.22 21.03
C ILE A 423 2.85 -12.01 20.16
N TYR A 424 1.73 -11.41 19.70
CA TYR A 424 0.81 -12.11 18.77
C TYR A 424 1.17 -11.98 17.28
N GLY A 425 2.08 -11.08 16.92
CA GLY A 425 2.56 -10.92 15.54
C GLY A 425 3.82 -11.72 15.20
N ARG A 426 4.52 -12.28 16.20
CA ARG A 426 5.80 -12.96 16.01
C ARG A 426 5.75 -14.50 16.13
N GLU A 427 4.70 -15.06 16.72
CA GLU A 427 4.48 -16.53 16.69
C GLU A 427 3.87 -17.03 15.37
N MET A 428 3.22 -16.17 14.56
CA MET A 428 2.74 -16.57 13.24
C MET A 428 3.83 -16.57 12.14
N ALA A 429 5.03 -16.05 12.44
CA ALA A 429 6.13 -15.94 11.47
C ALA A 429 7.30 -16.91 11.73
N LEU A 430 7.24 -17.77 12.76
CA LEU A 430 8.30 -18.74 13.09
C LEU A 430 7.82 -20.20 13.19
N GLY A 431 6.58 -20.51 12.76
CA GLY A 431 6.06 -21.88 12.69
C GLY A 431 6.48 -22.70 11.47
N PHE A 432 7.43 -22.22 10.66
CA PHE A 432 7.99 -22.96 9.52
C PHE A 432 9.52 -22.96 9.60
N THR A 433 10.07 -23.73 10.56
CA THR A 433 11.34 -24.50 10.47
C THR A 433 11.77 -24.99 11.88
N ARG A 434 11.37 -26.21 12.28
CA ARG A 434 12.18 -27.19 13.06
C ARG A 434 11.34 -28.38 13.56
N GLU A 435 11.30 -29.44 12.77
CA GLU A 435 11.60 -30.82 13.21
C GLU A 435 12.75 -31.20 12.24
N GLU A 436 13.98 -31.31 12.68
CA GLU A 436 14.61 -32.53 13.19
C GLU A 436 15.98 -32.18 13.80
N GLU A 437 16.52 -33.13 14.58
CA GLU A 437 17.90 -33.24 15.09
C GLU A 437 18.24 -32.46 16.36
N ASP A 438 17.99 -33.12 17.50
CA ASP A 438 19.08 -33.47 18.43
C ASP A 438 18.92 -34.93 18.84
N GLY A 439 19.91 -35.74 18.45
CA GLY A 439 20.07 -37.12 18.85
C GLY A 439 21.55 -37.42 18.99
N GLU A 440 22.07 -37.24 20.19
CA GLU A 440 23.35 -37.82 20.63
C GLU A 440 23.33 -39.33 20.41
N ARG A 441 24.21 -39.82 19.53
CA ARG A 441 25.19 -40.85 19.86
C ARG A 441 26.38 -40.79 18.90
#